data_AF-A0A0D0DPL5-F1
#
_entry.id   AF-A0A0D0DPL5-F1
#
_cell.length_a   1.000
_cell.length_b   1.000
_cell.length_c   1.000
_cell.angle_alpha   90.00
_cell.angle_beta   90.00
_cell.angle_gamma   90.00
#
_symmetry.space_group_name_H-M   'P 1'
#
loop_
_entity.id
_entity.type
_entity.pdbx_description
1 polymer ?
#
loop_
_entity_poly.entity_id
_entity_poly.type
_entity_poly.pdbx_seq_one_letter_code
_entity_poly.pdbx_strand_id
1 'polypeptide(L)'
;MDIATLLNPAVETYNMFDATDEDIFESVMDAKMLQERNAEDNNNNDIDNSEPQAPGLTHHKALQAMLMLKKYVGTINNPFSHKFKVMLGSFGQQTRVAEMQDMKDTKLTDYFSRK
;
A
#
# COMPACT_ATOMS: atom_id res chain seq x y z
N MET A 1 23.21 -1.20 15.99
CA MET A 1 21.79 -1.26 15.59
C MET A 1 21.46 -2.73 15.45
N ASP A 2 20.54 -3.23 16.27
CA ASP A 2 20.28 -4.67 16.41
C ASP A 2 19.22 -5.10 15.37
N ILE A 3 19.43 -6.25 14.73
CA ILE A 3 18.52 -6.77 13.70
C ILE A 3 17.14 -7.05 14.30
N ALA A 4 17.08 -7.49 15.57
CA ALA A 4 15.82 -7.72 16.26
C ALA A 4 15.00 -6.43 16.42
N THR A 5 15.65 -5.28 16.63
CA THR A 5 14.98 -3.96 16.71
C THR A 5 14.49 -3.43 15.36
N LEU A 6 15.02 -3.96 14.26
CA LEU A 6 14.65 -3.57 12.89
C LEU A 6 13.50 -4.43 12.34
N LEU A 7 13.42 -5.69 12.79
CA LEU A 7 12.36 -6.64 12.41
C LEU A 7 11.10 -6.54 13.29
N ASN A 8 11.22 -5.98 14.49
CA ASN A 8 10.11 -5.70 15.41
C ASN A 8 10.23 -4.26 15.93
N PRO A 9 9.95 -3.24 15.12
CA PRO A 9 9.95 -1.88 15.60
C PRO A 9 8.85 -1.74 16.66
N ALA A 10 9.22 -1.38 17.89
CA ALA A 10 8.27 -1.08 18.98
C ALA A 10 7.29 0.07 18.65
N VAL A 11 7.46 0.72 17.49
CA VAL A 11 6.58 1.75 16.93
C VAL A 11 5.34 1.17 16.26
N GLU A 12 5.36 -0.10 15.81
CA GLU A 12 4.17 -0.72 15.17
C GLU A 12 3.01 -0.96 16.14
N THR A 13 3.23 -0.92 17.46
CA THR A 13 2.16 -1.12 18.43
C THR A 13 1.27 0.11 18.67
N TYR A 14 1.53 1.26 18.03
CA TYR A 14 0.81 2.51 18.31
C TYR A 14 0.07 3.17 17.13
N ASN A 15 0.10 2.57 15.94
CA ASN A 15 -0.68 3.06 14.79
C ASN A 15 -1.90 2.18 14.49
N MET A 16 -2.50 1.60 15.53
CA MET A 16 -3.85 1.07 15.40
C MET A 16 -4.78 2.28 15.46
N PHE A 17 -5.07 2.88 14.30
CA PHE A 17 -6.21 3.78 14.19
C PHE A 17 -7.42 2.97 14.68
N ASP A 18 -8.07 3.43 15.75
CA ASP A 18 -9.30 2.86 16.31
C ASP A 18 -10.49 3.19 15.40
N ALA A 19 -10.26 3.14 14.08
CA ALA A 19 -11.28 3.36 13.07
C ALA A 19 -12.09 2.08 12.99
N THR A 20 -13.33 2.19 13.42
CA THR A 20 -14.31 1.12 13.31
C THR A 20 -14.68 0.93 11.84
N ASP A 21 -15.15 -0.25 11.45
CA ASP A 21 -15.63 -0.51 10.09
C ASP A 21 -16.74 0.50 9.68
N GLU A 22 -17.52 0.99 10.66
CA GLU A 22 -18.52 2.05 10.49
C GLU A 22 -17.89 3.38 10.06
N ASP A 23 -16.78 3.79 10.66
CA ASP A 23 -16.08 5.03 10.33
C ASP A 23 -15.52 5.00 8.91
N ILE A 24 -15.11 3.80 8.46
CA ILE A 24 -14.67 3.56 7.08
C ILE A 24 -15.86 3.65 6.14
N PHE A 25 -16.98 3.02 6.49
CA PHE A 25 -18.20 3.04 5.67
C PHE A 25 -18.73 4.46 5.47
N GLU A 26 -18.87 5.24 6.54
CA GLU A 26 -19.34 6.62 6.48
C GLU A 26 -18.40 7.50 5.64
N SER A 27 -17.08 7.36 5.83
CA SER A 27 -16.10 8.11 5.03
C SER A 27 -16.19 7.82 3.53
N VAL A 28 -16.46 6.56 3.16
CA VAL A 28 -16.63 6.15 1.75
C VAL A 28 -17.95 6.67 1.19
N MET A 29 -19.02 6.64 1.97
CA MET A 29 -20.33 7.15 1.57
C MET A 29 -20.33 8.67 1.40
N ASP A 30 -19.66 9.41 2.30
CA ASP A 30 -19.48 10.87 2.19
C ASP A 30 -18.69 11.26 0.94
N ALA A 31 -17.57 10.56 0.67
CA ALA A 31 -16.77 10.80 -0.52
C ALA A 31 -17.58 10.53 -1.82
N LYS A 32 -18.40 9.49 -1.82
CA LYS A 32 -19.28 9.14 -2.95
C LYS A 32 -20.39 10.19 -3.14
N MET A 33 -21.02 10.64 -2.06
CA MET A 33 -22.05 11.70 -2.09
C MET A 33 -21.49 13.01 -2.64
N LEU A 34 -20.28 13.41 -2.23
CA LEU A 34 -19.59 14.58 -2.78
C LEU A 34 -19.29 14.41 -4.27
N GLN A 35 -18.87 13.23 -4.69
CA GLN A 35 -18.59 12.96 -6.11
C GLN A 35 -19.86 13.03 -6.97
N GLU A 36 -20.99 12.49 -6.50
CA GLU A 36 -22.27 12.51 -7.20
C GLU A 36 -22.86 13.92 -7.28
N ARG A 37 -22.76 14.70 -6.19
CA ARG A 37 -23.19 16.10 -6.16
C ARG A 37 -22.40 16.98 -7.14
N ASN A 38 -21.08 16.77 -7.22
CA ASN A 38 -20.22 17.47 -8.17
C ASN A 38 -20.45 17.02 -9.63
N ALA A 39 -21.06 15.86 -9.86
CA ALA A 39 -21.39 15.37 -11.20
C ALA A 39 -22.74 15.92 -11.71
N GLU A 40 -23.72 16.17 -10.83
CA GLU A 40 -25.00 16.79 -11.19
C GLU A 40 -24.93 18.31 -11.37
N ASP A 41 -24.02 19.00 -10.67
CA ASP A 41 -23.92 20.47 -10.71
C ASP A 41 -23.20 21.02 -11.96
N ASN A 42 -22.71 20.14 -12.84
CA ASN A 42 -22.01 20.55 -14.06
C ASN A 42 -22.96 21.00 -15.19
N ASN A 43 -24.23 21.28 -14.88
CA ASN A 43 -25.23 21.68 -15.88
C ASN A 43 -26.12 22.86 -15.49
N ASN A 44 -25.77 23.69 -14.51
CA ASN A 44 -26.37 25.02 -14.39
C ASN A 44 -25.36 26.05 -13.89
N ASN A 45 -25.15 27.06 -14.74
CA ASN A 45 -24.52 28.30 -14.35
C ASN A 45 -25.37 28.99 -13.27
N ASP A 46 -24.66 29.71 -12.40
CA ASP A 46 -25.07 30.78 -11.50
C ASP A 46 -25.21 30.48 -9.99
N ILE A 47 -24.45 31.31 -9.24
CA ILE A 47 -24.58 31.74 -7.84
C ILE A 47 -23.59 31.12 -6.82
N ASP A 48 -22.53 31.91 -6.61
CA ASP A 48 -22.03 32.39 -5.31
C ASP A 48 -21.85 31.37 -4.17
N ASN A 49 -20.84 30.50 -4.31
CA ASN A 49 -20.24 29.85 -3.15
C ASN A 49 -19.14 30.74 -2.57
N SER A 50 -19.56 31.59 -1.64
CA SER A 50 -18.73 32.31 -0.67
C SER A 50 -18.15 31.35 0.39
N GLU A 51 -17.46 30.31 -0.05
CA GLU A 51 -16.52 29.56 0.78
C GLU A 51 -15.11 29.90 0.30
N PRO A 52 -14.16 30.23 1.18
CA PRO A 52 -12.78 30.40 0.77
C PRO A 52 -12.25 29.03 0.35
N GLN A 53 -12.39 28.68 -0.94
CA GLN A 53 -11.62 27.61 -1.54
C GLN A 53 -10.17 27.88 -1.17
N ALA A 54 -9.59 26.96 -0.40
CA ALA A 54 -8.17 26.99 -0.09
C ALA A 54 -7.44 27.25 -1.42
N PRO A 55 -6.60 28.29 -1.52
CA PRO A 55 -6.05 28.72 -2.79
C PRO A 55 -5.40 27.51 -3.45
N GLY A 56 -5.99 27.07 -4.57
CA GLY A 56 -5.53 25.89 -5.30
C GLY A 56 -4.02 25.97 -5.42
N LEU A 57 -3.34 24.87 -5.06
CA LEU A 57 -1.88 24.81 -4.94
C LEU A 57 -1.25 25.60 -6.08
N THR A 58 -0.79 26.82 -5.77
CA THR A 58 -0.20 27.70 -6.76
C THR A 58 0.89 26.89 -7.44
N HIS A 59 1.02 26.93 -8.77
CA HIS A 59 1.94 26.10 -9.54
C HIS A 59 3.33 25.93 -8.87
N HIS A 60 3.82 26.97 -8.22
CA HIS A 60 5.02 26.97 -7.39
C HIS A 60 4.99 26.01 -6.17
N LYS A 61 3.91 26.00 -5.37
CA LYS A 61 3.72 25.09 -4.23
C LYS A 61 3.61 23.63 -4.68
N ALA A 62 2.94 23.39 -5.81
CA ALA A 62 2.86 22.05 -6.40
C ALA A 62 4.25 21.53 -6.84
N LEU A 63 5.04 22.39 -7.50
CA LEU A 63 6.43 22.09 -7.86
C LEU A 63 7.30 21.82 -6.62
N GLN A 64 7.14 22.60 -5.56
CA GLN A 64 7.89 22.41 -4.31
C GLN A 64 7.53 21.07 -3.63
N ALA A 65 6.24 20.73 -3.57
CA ALA A 65 5.77 19.45 -3.04
C ALA A 65 6.30 18.27 -3.88
N MET A 66 6.28 18.39 -5.21
CA MET A 66 6.83 17.37 -6.12
C MET A 66 8.35 17.18 -5.90
N LEU A 67 9.12 18.25 -5.72
CA LEU A 67 10.56 18.17 -5.45
C LEU A 67 10.85 17.51 -4.10
N MET A 68 10.07 17.83 -3.07
CA MET A 68 10.14 17.18 -1.75
C MET A 68 9.85 15.68 -1.86
N LEU A 69 8.78 15.30 -2.56
CA LEU A 69 8.43 13.90 -2.80
C LEU A 69 9.52 13.19 -3.60
N LYS A 70 10.04 13.81 -4.66
CA LYS A 70 11.12 13.22 -5.47
C LYS A 70 12.40 13.01 -4.65
N LYS A 71 12.73 13.91 -3.73
CA LYS A 71 13.87 13.75 -2.81
C LYS A 71 13.68 12.54 -1.88
N TYR A 72 12.46 12.36 -1.36
CA TYR A 72 12.14 11.26 -0.44
C TYR A 72 11.97 9.90 -1.16
N VAL A 73 11.30 9.89 -2.31
CA VAL A 73 11.09 8.70 -3.13
C VAL A 73 12.39 8.29 -3.83
N GLY A 74 13.28 9.22 -4.19
CA GLY A 74 14.57 8.92 -4.79
C GLY A 74 15.48 8.08 -3.90
N THR A 75 15.37 8.22 -2.57
CA THR A 75 16.09 7.36 -1.61
C THR A 75 15.46 5.97 -1.44
N ILE A 76 14.17 5.83 -1.73
CA ILE A 76 13.41 4.57 -1.60
C ILE A 76 13.48 3.76 -2.91
N ASN A 77 13.38 4.43 -4.06
CA ASN A 77 13.42 3.82 -5.39
C ASN A 77 14.86 3.64 -5.88
N ASN A 78 15.67 2.94 -5.09
CA ASN A 78 17.01 2.57 -5.50
C ASN A 78 16.93 1.42 -6.53
N PRO A 79 17.45 1.58 -7.76
CA PRO A 79 17.47 0.52 -8.76
C PRO A 79 18.12 -0.78 -8.27
N PHE A 80 19.08 -0.67 -7.35
CA PHE A 80 19.70 -1.82 -6.70
C PHE A 80 18.70 -2.61 -5.86
N SER A 81 17.87 -1.94 -5.06
CA SER A 81 16.86 -2.59 -4.21
C SER A 81 15.83 -3.35 -5.04
N HIS A 82 15.42 -2.81 -6.19
CA HIS A 82 14.52 -3.51 -7.10
C HIS A 82 15.16 -4.77 -7.69
N LYS A 83 16.40 -4.65 -8.19
CA LYS A 83 17.16 -5.81 -8.71
C LYS A 83 17.38 -6.87 -7.64
N PHE A 84 17.72 -6.46 -6.42
CA PHE A 84 17.91 -7.35 -5.30
C PHE A 84 16.61 -8.09 -4.91
N LYS A 85 15.47 -7.39 -4.88
CA LYS A 85 14.16 -8.01 -4.64
C LYS A 85 13.81 -9.07 -5.68
N VAL A 86 14.06 -8.78 -6.97
CA VAL A 86 13.84 -9.75 -8.05
C VAL A 86 14.75 -10.97 -7.88
N MET A 87 16.02 -10.75 -7.56
CA MET A 87 16.99 -11.82 -7.33
C MET A 87 16.57 -12.73 -6.15
N LEU A 88 16.14 -12.14 -5.03
CA LEU A 88 15.62 -12.89 -3.88
C LEU A 88 14.38 -13.71 -4.25
N GLY A 89 13.48 -13.15 -5.05
CA GLY A 89 12.31 -13.86 -5.57
C GLY A 89 12.71 -15.10 -6.38
N SER A 90 13.64 -14.95 -7.32
CA SER A 90 14.15 -16.09 -8.12
C SER A 90 14.89 -17.12 -7.26
N PHE A 91 15.67 -16.67 -6.29
CA PHE A 91 16.39 -17.56 -5.38
C PHE A 91 15.42 -18.41 -4.56
N GLY A 92 14.40 -17.79 -3.97
CA GLY A 92 13.38 -18.52 -3.21
C GLY A 92 12.60 -19.53 -4.05
N GLN A 93 12.28 -19.21 -5.31
CA GLN A 93 11.68 -20.17 -6.24
C GLN A 93 12.61 -21.36 -6.51
N GLN A 94 13.89 -21.10 -6.77
CA GLN A 94 14.87 -22.14 -7.02
C GLN A 94 15.06 -23.06 -5.81
N THR A 95 15.11 -22.52 -4.59
CA THR A 95 15.21 -23.32 -3.37
C THR A 95 14.00 -24.23 -3.20
N ARG A 96 12.79 -23.72 -3.44
CA ARG A 96 11.56 -24.55 -3.36
C ARG A 96 11.55 -25.66 -4.41
N VAL A 97 11.97 -25.37 -5.63
CA VAL A 97 12.04 -26.40 -6.69
C VAL A 97 13.07 -27.47 -6.32
N ALA A 98 14.24 -27.08 -5.81
CA ALA A 98 15.26 -28.02 -5.36
C ALA A 98 14.74 -28.90 -4.21
N GLU A 99 14.03 -28.31 -3.25
CA GLU A 99 13.42 -29.05 -2.15
C GLU A 99 12.36 -30.05 -2.66
N MET A 100 11.47 -29.63 -3.57
CA MET A 100 10.49 -30.52 -4.19
C MET A 100 11.15 -31.66 -4.99
N GLN A 101 12.31 -31.40 -5.61
CA GLN A 101 13.05 -32.42 -6.35
C GLN A 101 13.76 -33.44 -5.44
N ASP A 102 14.14 -33.02 -4.23
CA ASP A 102 14.74 -33.90 -3.21
C ASP A 102 13.68 -34.70 -2.42
N MET A 103 12.39 -34.31 -2.51
CA MET A 103 11.30 -35.06 -1.88
C MET A 103 11.10 -36.42 -2.55
N LYS A 104 10.79 -37.42 -1.73
CA LYS A 104 10.37 -38.74 -2.22
C LYS A 104 8.91 -38.69 -2.64
N ASP A 105 8.61 -39.32 -3.77
CA ASP A 105 7.22 -39.57 -4.17
C ASP A 105 6.54 -40.44 -3.11
N THR A 106 5.48 -39.91 -2.50
CA THR A 106 4.62 -40.64 -1.57
C THR A 106 3.20 -40.61 -2.08
N LYS A 107 2.47 -41.71 -1.89
CA LYS A 107 1.03 -41.76 -2.16
C LYS A 107 0.29 -41.40 -0.88
N LEU A 108 -0.87 -40.77 -1.01
CA LEU A 108 -1.76 -40.48 0.12
C LEU A 108 -2.08 -41.74 0.94
N THR A 109 -2.16 -42.89 0.29
CA THR A 109 -2.40 -44.20 0.92
C THR A 109 -1.24 -44.71 1.77
N ASP A 110 -0.02 -44.20 1.58
CA ASP A 110 1.16 -44.66 2.32
C ASP A 110 1.10 -44.24 3.81
N TYR A 111 0.31 -43.20 4.12
CA TYR A 111 0.08 -42.72 5.49
C TYR A 111 -1.02 -43.48 6.24
N PHE A 112 -1.80 -44.32 5.55
CA PHE A 112 -2.85 -45.13 6.16
C PHE A 112 -2.33 -46.55 6.37
N SER A 113 -1.72 -46.81 7.54
CA SER A 113 -1.40 -48.16 7.96
C SER A 113 -2.71 -48.92 8.21
N ARG A 114 -2.98 -49.98 7.43
CA ARG A 114 -4.05 -50.93 7.77
C ARG A 114 -3.67 -51.59 9.09
N LYS A 115 -4.51 -51.37 10.10
CA LYS A 115 -4.46 -52.07 11.38
C LYS A 115 -5.25 -53.38 11.28
#